data_AF-A0A2H5YEV3-F1
#
_entry.id   AF-A0A2H5YEV3-F1
#
_cell.length_a   1.000
_cell.length_b   1.000
_cell.length_c   1.000
_cell.angle_alpha   90.00
_cell.angle_beta   90.00
_cell.angle_gamma   90.00
#
_symmetry.space_group_name_H-M   'P 1'
#
loop_
_entity.id
_entity.type
_entity.pdbx_description
1 polymer ?
#
loop_
_entity_poly.entity_id
_entity_poly.type
_entity_poly.pdbx_seq_one_letter_code
_entity_poly.pdbx_strand_id
1 'polypeptide(L)'
;MPGQARSFAMSFRGKMEREEAQAKLREYRARALHYLRNAGEELQAGHSEKAGEALWGALSQGIKAVALSKGVLLRDHRSLVRFGRALARDLQDITLDKALAIGQQIHANFYEGFSDLEQIREDYLVIEEALRRLLTLMEGTGQKKGNGDGQTH
;
A
#
# COMPACT_ATOMS: atom_id res chain seq x y z
N MET A 1 3.62 -29.07 -8.14
CA MET A 1 4.17 -28.19 -9.18
C MET A 1 4.49 -26.84 -8.56
N PRO A 2 5.75 -26.42 -8.42
CA PRO A 2 6.05 -25.09 -7.90
C PRO A 2 5.82 -24.06 -9.01
N GLY A 3 4.84 -23.19 -8.81
CA GLY A 3 4.52 -22.10 -9.73
C GLY A 3 5.68 -21.11 -9.79
N GLN A 4 6.19 -20.88 -11.00
CA GLN A 4 7.15 -19.82 -11.28
C GLN A 4 6.55 -18.48 -10.86
N ALA A 5 7.08 -17.89 -9.78
CA ALA A 5 6.89 -16.48 -9.48
C ALA A 5 7.42 -15.68 -10.68
N ARG A 6 6.52 -15.17 -11.52
CA ARG A 6 6.89 -14.37 -12.67
C ARG A 6 7.52 -13.08 -12.18
N SER A 7 8.76 -12.88 -12.60
CA SER A 7 9.61 -11.74 -12.28
C SER A 7 8.92 -10.41 -12.60
N PHE A 8 8.89 -9.52 -11.61
CA PHE A 8 8.36 -8.17 -11.69
C PHE A 8 9.35 -7.26 -12.42
N ALA A 9 9.54 -7.44 -13.73
CA ALA A 9 10.35 -6.55 -14.54
C ALA A 9 9.49 -5.40 -15.12
N MET A 10 8.95 -4.54 -14.26
CA MET A 10 8.53 -3.19 -14.68
C MET A 10 9.75 -2.28 -14.62
N SER A 11 10.36 -2.03 -15.78
CA SER A 11 11.53 -1.16 -15.90
C SER A 11 11.14 0.31 -15.74
N PHE A 12 11.16 0.80 -14.50
CA PHE A 12 11.12 2.24 -14.18
C PHE A 12 12.35 2.58 -13.35
N ARG A 13 13.45 2.93 -14.02
CA ARG A 13 14.75 3.19 -13.41
C ARG A 13 15.01 4.69 -13.32
N GLY A 14 14.75 5.28 -12.16
CA GLY A 14 15.43 6.50 -11.71
C GLY A 14 16.54 6.10 -10.75
N LYS A 15 17.76 6.61 -10.91
CA LYS A 15 18.84 6.43 -9.93
C LYS A 15 18.52 7.34 -8.73
N MET A 16 17.87 6.80 -7.70
CA MET A 16 17.68 7.48 -6.42
C MET A 16 18.74 6.98 -5.46
N GLU A 17 19.42 7.89 -4.77
CA GLU A 17 20.44 7.52 -3.80
C GLU A 17 19.81 6.77 -2.61
N ARG A 18 20.58 5.85 -2.00
CA ARG A 18 20.04 4.93 -0.97
C ARG A 18 19.45 5.67 0.23
N GLU A 19 20.10 6.75 0.66
CA GLU A 19 19.64 7.57 1.78
C GLU A 19 18.34 8.33 1.45
N GLU A 20 18.27 8.90 0.25
CA GLU A 20 17.06 9.55 -0.27
C GLU A 20 15.90 8.55 -0.36
N ALA A 21 16.15 7.35 -0.88
CA ALA A 21 15.14 6.29 -0.97
C ALA A 21 14.64 5.86 0.42
N GLN A 22 15.52 5.77 1.42
CA GLN A 22 15.12 5.48 2.80
C GLN A 22 14.30 6.60 3.42
N ALA A 23 14.69 7.87 3.20
CA ALA A 23 13.92 9.02 3.68
C ALA A 23 12.52 9.06 3.06
N LYS A 24 12.44 8.84 1.74
CA LYS A 24 11.19 8.78 0.97
C LYS A 24 10.29 7.62 1.42
N LEU A 25 10.87 6.46 1.73
CA LEU A 25 10.12 5.32 2.26
C LEU A 25 9.53 5.63 3.64
N ARG A 26 10.30 6.26 4.54
CA ARG A 26 9.80 6.74 5.84
C ARG A 26 8.68 7.76 5.67
N GLU A 27 8.81 8.69 4.74
CA GLU A 27 7.80 9.69 4.38
C GLU A 27 6.49 9.02 3.93
N TYR A 28 6.55 8.05 3.01
CA TYR A 28 5.37 7.31 2.56
C TYR A 28 4.70 6.53 3.69
N ARG A 29 5.47 5.83 4.53
CA ARG A 29 4.94 5.12 5.70
C ARG A 29 4.25 6.09 6.67
N ALA A 30 4.88 7.21 6.99
CA ALA A 30 4.33 8.20 7.91
C ALA A 30 3.03 8.80 7.37
N ARG A 31 2.97 9.14 6.08
CA ARG A 31 1.76 9.64 5.43
C ARG A 31 0.63 8.61 5.41
N ALA A 32 0.94 7.35 5.11
CA ALA A 32 -0.06 6.29 5.10
C ALA A 32 -0.77 6.17 6.46
N LEU A 33 0.01 6.16 7.55
CA LEU A 33 -0.51 6.09 8.91
C LEU A 33 -1.24 7.37 9.34
N HIS A 34 -0.77 8.53 8.88
CA HIS A 34 -1.46 9.79 9.13
C HIS A 34 -2.83 9.82 8.46
N TYR A 35 -2.91 9.47 7.18
CA TYR A 35 -4.18 9.43 6.46
C TYR A 35 -5.15 8.40 7.04
N LEU A 36 -4.67 7.24 7.48
CA LEU A 36 -5.54 6.25 8.14
C LEU A 36 -6.14 6.82 9.43
N ARG A 37 -5.36 7.52 10.27
CA ARG A 37 -5.90 8.22 11.45
C ARG A 37 -6.93 9.27 11.07
N ASN A 38 -6.62 10.12 10.09
CA ASN A 38 -7.56 11.16 9.64
C ASN A 38 -8.87 10.53 9.13
N ALA A 39 -8.81 9.41 8.42
CA ALA A 39 -10.01 8.70 7.99
C ALA A 39 -10.88 8.27 9.18
N GLY A 40 -10.26 7.76 10.24
CA GLY A 40 -10.97 7.40 11.48
C GLY A 40 -11.58 8.60 12.21
N GLU A 41 -10.89 9.75 12.22
CA GLU A 41 -11.39 11.00 12.80
C GLU A 41 -12.57 11.56 12.00
N GLU A 42 -12.49 11.56 10.67
CA GLU A 42 -13.57 12.02 9.78
C GLU A 42 -14.80 11.09 9.84
N LEU A 43 -14.59 9.79 10.00
CA LEU A 43 -15.69 8.83 10.26
C LEU A 43 -16.42 9.09 11.57
N GLN A 44 -15.68 9.47 12.63
CA GLN A 44 -16.27 9.85 13.92
C GLN A 44 -17.04 11.16 13.80
N ALA A 45 -16.56 12.10 12.99
CA ALA A 45 -17.23 13.37 12.69
C ALA A 45 -18.41 13.23 11.70
N GLY A 46 -18.61 12.05 11.09
CA GLY A 46 -19.68 11.80 10.12
C GLY A 46 -19.40 12.33 8.71
N HIS A 47 -18.16 12.69 8.39
CA HIS A 47 -17.77 13.23 7.09
C HIS A 47 -17.32 12.10 6.14
N SER A 48 -18.28 11.41 5.51
CA SER A 48 -18.00 10.24 4.67
C SER A 48 -17.05 10.53 3.48
N GLU A 49 -17.22 11.66 2.80
CA GLU A 49 -16.36 12.06 1.67
C GLU A 49 -14.90 12.25 2.09
N LYS A 50 -14.67 13.00 3.19
CA LYS A 50 -13.32 13.25 3.72
C LYS A 50 -12.68 11.97 4.23
N ALA A 51 -13.46 11.10 4.88
CA ALA A 51 -13.01 9.79 5.31
C ALA A 51 -12.58 8.94 4.11
N GLY A 52 -13.37 8.90 3.03
CA GLY A 52 -13.03 8.21 1.79
C GLY A 52 -11.74 8.75 1.17
N GLU A 53 -11.60 10.07 1.02
CA GLU A 53 -10.38 10.67 0.47
C GLU A 53 -9.14 10.30 1.29
N ALA A 54 -9.25 10.33 2.62
CA ALA A 54 -8.19 9.92 3.53
C ALA A 54 -7.87 8.41 3.38
N LEU A 55 -8.87 7.54 3.27
CA LEU A 55 -8.67 6.10 3.03
C LEU A 55 -7.91 5.83 1.72
N TRP A 56 -8.31 6.49 0.64
CA TRP A 56 -7.60 6.41 -0.64
C TRP A 56 -6.14 6.89 -0.51
N GLY A 57 -5.92 8.00 0.21
CA GLY A 57 -4.61 8.52 0.53
C GLY A 57 -3.75 7.51 1.29
N ALA A 58 -4.31 6.87 2.31
CA ALA A 58 -3.63 5.87 3.13
C ALA A 58 -3.17 4.66 2.29
N LEU A 59 -4.09 4.05 1.54
CA LEU A 59 -3.80 2.91 0.67
C LEU A 59 -2.74 3.26 -0.39
N SER A 60 -2.88 4.44 -1.02
CA SER A 60 -1.96 4.91 -2.05
C SER A 60 -0.53 5.06 -1.53
N GLN A 61 -0.36 5.62 -0.32
CA GLN A 61 0.96 5.79 0.29
C GLN A 61 1.56 4.44 0.71
N GLY A 62 0.75 3.51 1.22
CA GLY A 62 1.18 2.14 1.52
C GLY A 62 1.72 1.41 0.28
N ILE A 63 1.00 1.49 -0.84
CA ILE A 63 1.43 0.90 -2.12
C ILE A 63 2.71 1.55 -2.63
N LYS A 64 2.83 2.88 -2.55
CA LYS A 64 4.07 3.61 -2.90
C LYS A 64 5.26 3.19 -2.04
N ALA A 65 5.04 2.95 -0.76
CA ALA A 65 6.09 2.49 0.15
C ALA A 65 6.60 1.09 -0.25
N VAL A 66 5.69 0.15 -0.56
CA VAL A 66 6.07 -1.20 -1.02
C VAL A 66 6.70 -1.19 -2.42
N ALA A 67 6.23 -0.33 -3.32
CA ALA A 67 6.86 -0.18 -4.63
C ALA A 67 8.29 0.36 -4.49
N LEU A 68 8.49 1.39 -3.68
CA LEU A 68 9.79 1.98 -3.46
C LEU A 68 10.76 1.02 -2.75
N SER A 69 10.28 0.21 -1.81
CA SER A 69 11.11 -0.83 -1.17
C SER A 69 11.59 -1.89 -2.17
N LYS A 70 10.89 -2.05 -3.29
CA LYS A 70 11.28 -2.90 -4.44
C LYS A 70 12.02 -2.11 -5.54
N GLY A 71 12.40 -0.87 -5.29
CA GLY A 71 13.13 -0.01 -6.25
C GLY A 71 12.26 0.60 -7.35
N VAL A 72 10.94 0.63 -7.19
CA VAL A 72 9.99 1.17 -8.17
C VAL A 72 9.38 2.48 -7.65
N LEU A 73 9.60 3.58 -8.38
CA LEU A 73 9.00 4.88 -8.08
C LEU A 73 7.71 5.08 -8.87
N LEU A 74 6.56 5.07 -8.18
CA LEU A 74 5.25 5.30 -8.78
C LEU A 74 4.94 6.80 -8.83
N ARG A 75 4.65 7.32 -10.04
CA ARG A 75 4.44 8.77 -10.27
C ARG A 75 3.01 9.16 -10.60
N ASP A 76 2.17 8.20 -10.94
CA ASP A 76 0.82 8.46 -11.42
C ASP A 76 -0.19 7.41 -10.90
N HIS A 77 -1.47 7.75 -11.00
CA HIS A 77 -2.56 6.90 -10.53
C HIS A 77 -2.60 5.54 -11.25
N ARG A 78 -2.39 5.52 -12.58
CA ARG A 78 -2.48 4.31 -13.40
C ARG A 78 -1.36 3.33 -13.05
N SER A 79 -0.13 3.82 -12.84
CA SER A 79 0.98 2.97 -12.39
C SER A 79 0.75 2.42 -10.99
N LEU A 80 0.15 3.20 -10.08
CA LEU A 80 -0.20 2.76 -8.73
C LEU A 80 -1.21 1.62 -8.73
N VAL A 81 -2.34 1.76 -9.42
CA VAL A 81 -3.36 0.71 -9.50
C VAL A 81 -2.79 -0.55 -10.15
N ARG A 82 -2.02 -0.39 -11.23
CA ARG A 82 -1.41 -1.52 -11.94
C ARG A 82 -0.43 -2.28 -11.05
N PHE A 83 0.42 -1.55 -10.34
CA PHE A 83 1.37 -2.15 -9.40
C PHE A 83 0.64 -2.85 -8.26
N GLY A 84 -0.35 -2.20 -7.64
CA GLY A 84 -1.13 -2.78 -6.54
C GLY A 84 -1.82 -4.08 -6.95
N ARG A 85 -2.49 -4.11 -8.11
CA ARG A 85 -3.17 -5.33 -8.59
C ARG A 85 -2.19 -6.45 -8.90
N ALA A 86 -1.00 -6.11 -9.42
CA ALA A 86 0.04 -7.11 -9.66
C ALA A 86 0.57 -7.67 -8.33
N LEU A 87 0.85 -6.79 -7.36
CA LEU A 87 1.26 -7.18 -6.01
C LEU A 87 0.23 -8.10 -5.33
N ALA A 88 -1.07 -7.76 -5.39
CA ALA A 88 -2.13 -8.57 -4.82
C ALA A 88 -2.17 -9.98 -5.43
N ARG A 89 -2.03 -10.10 -6.76
CA ARG A 89 -1.96 -11.40 -7.44
C ARG A 89 -0.73 -12.20 -7.05
N ASP A 90 0.44 -11.56 -7.01
CA ASP A 90 1.71 -12.22 -6.69
C ASP A 90 1.72 -12.75 -5.25
N LEU A 91 1.06 -12.04 -4.33
CA LEU A 91 0.89 -12.44 -2.93
C LEU A 91 -0.32 -13.35 -2.69
N GLN A 92 -1.17 -13.56 -3.70
CA GLN A 92 -2.50 -14.17 -3.56
C GLN A 92 -3.34 -13.51 -2.44
N ASP A 93 -3.17 -12.19 -2.27
CA ASP A 93 -3.79 -11.41 -1.20
C ASP A 93 -5.12 -10.82 -1.65
N ILE A 94 -6.20 -11.55 -1.36
CA ILE A 94 -7.58 -11.13 -1.67
C ILE A 94 -7.96 -9.83 -0.95
N THR A 95 -7.41 -9.59 0.25
CA THR A 95 -7.72 -8.37 1.00
C THR A 95 -7.14 -7.15 0.32
N LEU A 96 -5.90 -7.24 -0.18
CA LEU A 96 -5.29 -6.15 -0.95
C LEU A 96 -6.02 -5.90 -2.27
N ASP A 97 -6.46 -6.96 -2.98
CA ASP A 97 -7.24 -6.82 -4.22
C ASP A 97 -8.58 -6.11 -3.97
N LYS A 98 -9.30 -6.50 -2.90
CA LYS A 98 -10.53 -5.83 -2.47
C LYS A 98 -10.28 -4.37 -2.10
N ALA A 99 -9.26 -4.08 -1.31
CA ALA A 99 -8.91 -2.71 -0.93
C ALA A 99 -8.62 -1.82 -2.15
N LEU A 100 -7.98 -2.38 -3.20
CA LEU A 100 -7.74 -1.67 -4.46
C LEU A 100 -9.00 -1.42 -5.29
N ALA A 101 -9.98 -2.33 -5.23
CA ALA A 101 -11.28 -2.11 -5.85
C ALA A 101 -12.03 -0.98 -5.13
N ILE A 102 -12.13 -1.07 -3.80
CA ILE A 102 -12.75 -0.06 -2.94
C ILE A 102 -12.09 1.30 -3.12
N GLY A 103 -10.75 1.39 -3.05
CA GLY A 103 -10.04 2.65 -3.21
C GLY A 103 -10.26 3.31 -4.58
N GLN A 104 -10.41 2.52 -5.65
CA GLN A 104 -10.77 3.05 -6.96
C GLN A 104 -12.23 3.53 -7.02
N GLN A 105 -13.15 2.83 -6.36
CA GLN A 105 -14.54 3.25 -6.25
C GLN A 105 -14.66 4.55 -5.46
N ILE A 106 -14.01 4.67 -4.29
CA ILE A 106 -13.97 5.91 -3.49
C ILE A 106 -13.43 7.08 -4.34
N HIS A 107 -12.35 6.86 -5.08
CA HIS A 107 -11.76 7.90 -5.92
C HIS A 107 -12.68 8.32 -7.10
N ALA A 108 -13.45 7.38 -7.66
CA ALA A 108 -14.42 7.67 -8.72
C ALA A 108 -15.70 8.33 -8.16
N ASN A 109 -16.21 7.83 -7.04
CA ASN A 109 -17.47 8.23 -6.40
C ASN A 109 -17.38 9.61 -5.73
N PHE A 110 -16.18 10.14 -5.51
CA PHE A 110 -15.98 11.55 -5.13
C PHE A 110 -16.73 12.52 -6.05
N TYR A 111 -16.99 12.14 -7.30
CA TYR A 111 -17.72 12.97 -8.27
C TYR A 111 -19.24 12.77 -8.27
N GLU A 112 -19.77 11.73 -7.62
CA GLU A 112 -21.21 11.37 -7.69
C GLU A 112 -22.02 11.71 -6.42
N GLY A 113 -21.37 12.23 -5.37
CA GLY A 113 -22.05 12.89 -4.23
C GLY A 113 -22.83 11.98 -3.28
N PHE A 114 -22.67 10.65 -3.36
CA PHE A 114 -23.25 9.70 -2.41
C PHE A 114 -22.17 8.73 -1.92
N SER A 115 -21.65 8.98 -0.72
CA SER A 115 -20.88 7.98 0.04
C SER A 115 -21.64 7.74 1.34
N ASP A 116 -22.29 6.57 1.43
CA ASP A 116 -22.92 6.12 2.65
C ASP A 116 -21.86 5.97 3.76
N LEU A 117 -22.09 6.62 4.90
CA LEU A 117 -21.17 6.61 6.02
C LEU A 117 -20.98 5.19 6.59
N GLU A 118 -22.01 4.34 6.52
CA GLU A 118 -21.91 2.94 6.92
C GLU A 118 -20.97 2.17 5.98
N GLN A 119 -21.13 2.32 4.66
CA GLN A 119 -20.23 1.73 3.68
C GLN A 119 -18.77 2.17 3.90
N ILE A 120 -18.51 3.46 4.14
CA ILE A 120 -17.14 3.95 4.38
C ILE A 120 -16.53 3.37 5.67
N ARG A 121 -17.35 3.03 6.69
CA ARG A 121 -16.85 2.32 7.88
C ARG A 121 -16.42 0.90 7.57
N GLU A 122 -17.17 0.20 6.72
CA GLU A 122 -16.77 -1.15 6.26
C GLU A 122 -15.49 -1.10 5.42
N ASP A 123 -15.43 -0.13 4.50
CA ASP A 123 -14.27 0.11 3.64
C ASP A 123 -13.01 0.43 4.46
N TYR A 124 -13.16 1.19 5.55
CA TYR A 124 -12.07 1.49 6.48
C TYR A 124 -11.42 0.22 7.00
N LEU A 125 -12.20 -0.77 7.44
CA LEU A 125 -11.67 -2.02 8.00
C LEU A 125 -10.87 -2.82 6.96
N VAL A 126 -11.35 -2.86 5.72
CA VAL A 126 -10.66 -3.57 4.63
C VAL A 126 -9.35 -2.87 4.27
N ILE A 127 -9.36 -1.54 4.19
CA ILE A 127 -8.18 -0.74 3.85
C ILE A 127 -7.17 -0.74 5.00
N GLU A 128 -7.61 -0.68 6.25
CA GLU A 128 -6.75 -0.79 7.44
C GLU A 128 -5.99 -2.11 7.45
N GLU A 129 -6.69 -3.23 7.24
CA GLU A 129 -6.06 -4.56 7.18
C GLU A 129 -5.10 -4.68 5.99
N ALA A 130 -5.48 -4.19 4.81
CA ALA A 130 -4.60 -4.17 3.65
C ALA A 130 -3.34 -3.33 3.93
N LEU A 131 -3.48 -2.17 4.57
CA LEU A 131 -2.37 -1.32 4.92
C LEU A 131 -1.43 -2.01 5.92
N ARG A 132 -1.99 -2.65 6.95
CA ARG A 132 -1.21 -3.44 7.91
C ARG A 132 -0.33 -4.48 7.20
N ARG A 133 -0.90 -5.24 6.26
CA ARG A 133 -0.16 -6.23 5.45
C ARG A 133 0.95 -5.58 4.61
N LEU A 134 0.65 -4.48 3.93
CA LEU A 134 1.64 -3.72 3.14
C LEU A 134 2.81 -3.24 4.01
N LEU A 135 2.53 -2.74 5.22
CA LEU A 135 3.56 -2.28 6.14
C LEU A 135 4.43 -3.43 6.66
N THR A 136 3.85 -4.58 6.98
CA THR A 136 4.60 -5.79 7.41
C THR A 136 5.54 -6.31 6.32
N LEU A 137 5.14 -6.23 5.04
CA LEU A 137 6.01 -6.62 3.92
C LEU A 137 7.30 -5.80 3.87
N MET A 138 7.30 -4.57 4.37
CA MET A 138 8.50 -3.73 4.42
C MET A 138 9.41 -4.11 5.58
N GLU A 139 8.85 -4.50 6.73
CA GLU A 139 9.60 -4.86 7.94
C GLU A 139 10.36 -6.19 7.75
N GLY A 140 9.79 -7.14 7.01
CA GLY A 140 10.43 -8.43 6.68
C GLY A 140 11.63 -8.35 5.73
N THR A 141 11.93 -7.19 5.14
CA THR A 141 13.09 -7.01 4.24
C THR A 141 14.38 -6.63 4.97
N GLY A 142 14.29 -6.38 6.30
CA GLY A 142 15.42 -5.98 7.15
C GLY A 142 16.16 -7.11 7.88
N GLN A 143 15.69 -8.36 7.82
CA GLN A 143 16.35 -9.51 8.44
C GLN A 143 16.84 -10.53 7.40
N LYS A 144 17.95 -10.22 6.74
CA LYS A 144 18.89 -11.25 6.27
C LYS A 144 20.32 -10.76 6.49
N LYS A 145 20.95 -11.25 7.57
CA LYS A 145 22.39 -11.49 7.81
C LYS A 145 22.55 -11.86 9.30
N GLY A 146 23.08 -13.01 9.71
CA GLY A 146 23.55 -14.14 8.94
C GLY A 146 23.66 -15.37 9.85
N ASN A 147 23.41 -16.55 9.29
CA ASN A 147 24.01 -17.77 9.78
C ASN A 147 24.82 -18.32 8.62
N GLY A 148 26.10 -17.99 8.64
CA GLY A 148 27.13 -18.62 7.83
C GLY A 148 28.11 -19.27 8.81
N ASP A 149 27.90 -20.57 8.99
CA ASP A 149 28.87 -21.66 9.13
C ASP A 149 30.24 -21.43 9.80
N GLY A 150 30.50 -22.30 10.77
CA GLY A 150 31.84 -22.73 11.20
C GLY A 150 31.77 -23.29 12.63
N GLN A 151 32.21 -24.49 12.99
CA GLN A 151 33.06 -25.48 12.35
C GLN A 151 32.90 -26.79 13.15
N THR A 152 33.00 -27.90 12.41
CA THR A 152 33.56 -29.21 12.78
C THR A 152 34.03 -29.42 14.23
N HIS A 153 33.50 -30.47 14.86
CA HIS A 153 34.32 -31.43 15.60
C HIS A 153 33.73 -32.84 15.43
#